data_AF-A0A2V6FMX2-F1
#
_entry.id   AF-A0A2V6FMX2-F1
#
_cell.length_a   1.000
_cell.length_b   1.000
_cell.length_c   1.000
_cell.angle_alpha   90.00
_cell.angle_beta   90.00
_cell.angle_gamma   90.00
#
_symmetry.space_group_name_H-M   'P 1'
#
loop_
_entity.id
_entity.type
_entity.pdbx_description
1 polymer ?
#
loop_
_entity_poly.entity_id
_entity_poly.type
_entity_poly.pdbx_seq_one_letter_code
_entity_poly.pdbx_strand_id
1 'polypeptide(L)'
;MFRVALAILCTLAAAPLCALAQQDSGDVRVSVVLNADGSRTVYENDAANHKTVATTTGKDGKVREKIRYELDENGRFARAEVLGPKEQFRFFAQYKYDVSNHVVEETHFAKDQSVIGKIVFRYDAAGHQIGYSTYDGTGKLLRQTVAPTASPAKHK
;
A
#
# COMPACT_ATOMS: atom_id res chain seq x y z
N MET A 1 58.67 6.38 -36.90
CA MET A 1 59.36 6.43 -35.59
C MET A 1 58.42 7.11 -34.61
N PHE A 2 58.13 6.44 -33.49
CA PHE A 2 57.27 6.94 -32.40
C PHE A 2 57.85 8.17 -31.69
N ARG A 3 56.96 8.98 -31.09
CA ARG A 3 57.05 9.81 -29.86
C ARG A 3 56.40 11.19 -30.08
N VAL A 4 55.59 11.79 -29.21
CA VAL A 4 54.98 11.48 -27.90
C VAL A 4 53.72 12.35 -27.81
N ALA A 5 52.66 11.84 -27.18
CA ALA A 5 51.44 12.55 -26.86
C ALA A 5 51.61 13.48 -25.65
N LEU A 6 51.12 14.72 -25.71
CA LEU A 6 50.57 15.45 -24.56
C LEU A 6 49.84 16.72 -25.01
N ALA A 7 48.51 16.73 -24.94
CA ALA A 7 47.69 17.94 -24.80
C ALA A 7 46.25 17.53 -24.48
N ILE A 8 45.93 17.34 -23.20
CA ILE A 8 44.55 17.36 -22.73
C ILE A 8 44.37 18.67 -21.97
N LEU A 9 43.90 19.67 -22.71
CA LEU A 9 43.31 20.88 -22.14
C LEU A 9 41.83 20.58 -21.97
N CYS A 10 41.40 20.25 -20.75
CA CYS A 10 40.01 19.93 -20.45
C CYS A 10 39.59 20.65 -19.17
N THR A 11 38.98 21.82 -19.33
CA THR A 11 37.96 22.33 -18.41
C THR A 11 37.06 23.29 -19.19
N LEU A 12 36.05 22.74 -19.88
CA LEU A 12 34.84 23.48 -20.19
C LEU A 12 33.92 23.35 -18.98
N ALA A 13 33.55 24.48 -18.40
CA ALA A 13 32.54 24.58 -17.37
C ALA A 13 31.18 24.12 -17.92
N ALA A 14 30.65 23.02 -17.37
CA ALA A 14 29.25 22.65 -17.52
C ALA A 14 28.56 23.01 -16.21
N ALA A 15 27.61 23.93 -16.30
CA ALA A 15 26.75 24.40 -15.21
C ALA A 15 26.12 23.23 -14.43
N PRO A 16 25.82 23.39 -13.13
CA PRO A 16 25.16 22.34 -12.39
C PRO A 16 23.80 22.08 -13.05
N LEU A 17 23.56 20.82 -13.42
CA LEU A 17 22.22 20.31 -13.62
C LEU A 17 21.46 20.62 -12.34
N CYS A 18 20.62 21.66 -12.37
CA CYS A 18 19.54 21.80 -11.42
C CYS A 18 18.73 20.50 -11.53
N ALA A 19 18.95 19.60 -10.56
CA ALA A 19 17.96 18.61 -10.23
C ALA A 19 16.66 19.39 -10.05
N LEU A 20 15.70 19.17 -10.94
CA LEU A 20 14.33 19.53 -10.67
C LEU A 20 13.96 18.74 -9.42
N ALA A 21 14.14 19.37 -8.27
CA ALA A 21 13.42 19.03 -7.07
C ALA A 21 11.97 19.02 -7.53
N GLN A 22 11.42 17.83 -7.70
CA GLN A 22 10.00 17.66 -7.90
C GLN A 22 9.41 18.28 -6.64
N GLN A 23 8.93 19.52 -6.77
CA GLN A 23 8.25 20.19 -5.68
C GLN A 23 7.08 19.27 -5.37
N ASP A 24 7.16 18.64 -4.21
CA ASP A 24 5.99 18.07 -3.56
C ASP A 24 5.12 19.29 -3.23
N SER A 25 4.33 19.71 -4.21
CA SER A 25 3.36 20.77 -3.99
C SER A 25 2.45 20.21 -2.91
N GLY A 26 2.31 20.92 -1.79
CA GLY A 26 1.46 20.52 -0.66
C GLY A 26 -0.03 20.49 -1.00
N ASP A 27 -0.36 20.19 -2.25
CA ASP A 27 -1.69 20.09 -2.82
C ASP A 27 -2.24 18.70 -2.56
N VAL A 28 -3.47 18.65 -2.06
CA VAL A 28 -4.20 17.40 -1.90
C VAL A 28 -4.50 16.83 -3.30
N ARG A 29 -4.01 15.62 -3.57
CA ARG A 29 -4.29 14.90 -4.82
C ARG A 29 -5.53 14.07 -4.68
N VAL A 30 -6.45 14.18 -5.64
CA VAL A 30 -7.68 13.39 -5.67
C VAL A 30 -7.60 12.35 -6.78
N SER A 31 -7.86 11.07 -6.46
CA SER A 31 -8.02 10.00 -7.45
C SER A 31 -9.33 9.24 -7.22
N VAL A 32 -9.86 8.64 -8.29
CA VAL A 32 -11.14 7.93 -8.24
C VAL A 32 -10.98 6.55 -8.87
N VAL A 33 -11.48 5.54 -8.16
CA VAL A 33 -11.52 4.15 -8.62
C VAL A 33 -12.97 3.72 -8.76
N LEU A 34 -13.33 3.12 -9.90
CA LEU A 34 -14.58 2.40 -10.07
C LEU A 34 -14.35 0.93 -9.77
N ASN A 35 -15.06 0.41 -8.77
CA ASN A 35 -14.92 -0.98 -8.34
C ASN A 35 -15.78 -1.90 -9.23
N ALA A 36 -15.45 -3.19 -9.29
CA ALA A 36 -16.19 -4.16 -10.13
C ALA A 36 -17.66 -4.32 -9.70
N ASP A 37 -17.97 -4.12 -8.42
CA ASP A 37 -19.34 -4.07 -7.90
C ASP A 37 -20.09 -2.77 -8.27
N GLY A 38 -19.41 -1.87 -9.00
CA GLY A 38 -19.75 -0.52 -9.44
C GLY A 38 -19.98 0.51 -8.34
N SER A 39 -19.52 0.24 -7.12
CA SER A 39 -19.20 1.31 -6.19
C SER A 39 -18.02 2.14 -6.72
N ARG A 40 -17.86 3.35 -6.18
CA ARG A 40 -16.70 4.20 -6.45
C ARG A 40 -15.95 4.49 -5.16
N THR A 41 -14.63 4.53 -5.22
CA THR A 41 -13.79 4.98 -4.11
C THR A 41 -13.02 6.22 -4.53
N VAL A 42 -13.17 7.30 -3.76
CA VAL A 42 -12.41 8.54 -3.94
C VAL A 42 -11.29 8.56 -2.91
N TYR A 43 -10.06 8.78 -3.36
CA TYR A 43 -8.88 8.93 -2.52
C TYR A 43 -8.44 10.39 -2.54
N GLU A 44 -8.33 11.01 -1.37
CA GLU A 44 -7.79 12.34 -1.15
C GLU A 44 -6.44 12.15 -0.43
N ASN A 45 -5.33 12.35 -1.14
CA ASN A 45 -3.98 12.15 -0.64
C ASN A 45 -3.31 13.49 -0.32
N ASP A 46 -2.95 13.66 0.94
CA ASP A 46 -2.15 14.74 1.48
C ASP A 46 -0.75 14.19 1.80
N ALA A 47 0.09 14.17 0.76
CA ALA A 47 1.44 13.59 0.83
C ALA A 47 2.32 14.34 1.84
N ALA A 48 2.19 15.68 1.89
CA ALA A 48 2.94 16.54 2.80
C ALA A 48 2.68 16.22 4.28
N ASN A 49 1.48 15.72 4.61
CA ASN A 49 1.11 15.34 5.97
C ASN A 49 1.04 13.81 6.20
N HIS A 50 1.54 13.01 5.25
CA HIS A 50 1.49 11.54 5.31
C HIS A 50 0.07 11.00 5.59
N LYS A 51 -0.94 11.56 4.92
CA LYS A 51 -2.35 11.20 5.15
C LYS A 51 -3.08 10.90 3.85
N THR A 52 -3.98 9.94 3.90
CA THR A 52 -4.93 9.69 2.80
C THR A 52 -6.31 9.42 3.36
N VAL A 53 -7.34 9.98 2.75
CA VAL A 53 -8.74 9.64 3.05
C VAL A 53 -9.33 8.90 1.86
N ALA A 54 -9.84 7.70 2.08
CA ALA A 54 -10.59 6.95 1.09
C ALA A 54 -12.07 6.94 1.44
N THR A 55 -12.95 7.36 0.54
CA THR A 55 -14.41 7.30 0.71
C THR A 55 -15.04 6.43 -0.36
N THR A 56 -15.65 5.32 0.04
CA THR A 56 -16.33 4.39 -0.86
C THR A 56 -17.84 4.65 -0.86
N THR A 57 -18.38 4.99 -2.02
CA THR A 57 -19.81 5.24 -2.26
C THR A 57 -20.40 4.12 -3.12
N GLY A 58 -21.54 3.57 -2.71
CA GLY A 58 -22.27 2.58 -3.49
C GLY A 58 -22.88 3.15 -4.78
N LYS A 59 -23.35 2.26 -5.65
CA LYS A 59 -24.14 2.62 -6.86
C LYS A 59 -25.37 3.47 -6.54
N ASP A 60 -25.91 3.35 -5.33
CA ASP A 60 -27.05 4.10 -4.81
C ASP A 60 -26.67 5.50 -4.28
N GLY A 61 -25.41 5.91 -4.41
CA GLY A 61 -24.91 7.20 -3.94
C GLY A 61 -24.67 7.28 -2.43
N LYS A 62 -24.87 6.19 -1.68
CA LYS A 62 -24.66 6.19 -0.23
C LYS A 62 -23.23 5.82 0.13
N VAL A 63 -22.65 6.52 1.10
CA VAL A 63 -21.34 6.16 1.67
C VAL A 63 -21.45 4.83 2.40
N ARG A 64 -20.61 3.87 1.98
CA ARG A 64 -20.51 2.54 2.60
C ARG A 64 -19.37 2.46 3.60
N GLU A 65 -18.31 3.22 3.33
CA GLU A 65 -17.07 3.18 4.08
C GLU A 65 -16.28 4.47 3.89
N LYS A 66 -15.59 4.87 4.95
CA LYS A 66 -14.58 5.92 4.94
C LYS A 66 -13.37 5.41 5.70
N ILE A 67 -12.19 5.55 5.13
CA ILE A 67 -10.94 5.12 5.75
C ILE A 67 -10.00 6.31 5.84
N ARG A 68 -9.46 6.55 7.03
CA ARG A 68 -8.45 7.59 7.27
C ARG A 68 -7.12 6.89 7.48
N TYR A 69 -6.21 7.02 6.52
CA TYR A 69 -4.89 6.42 6.54
C TYR A 69 -3.84 7.40 7.06
N GLU A 70 -2.91 6.84 7.83
CA GLU A 70 -1.61 7.41 8.14
C GLU A 70 -0.57 6.63 7.33
N LEU A 71 0.32 7.37 6.66
CA LEU A 71 1.38 6.82 5.82
C LEU A 71 2.71 6.78 6.59
N ASP A 72 3.55 5.81 6.28
CA ASP A 72 4.94 5.79 6.73
C ASP A 72 5.80 6.78 5.93
N GLU A 73 7.08 6.87 6.28
CA GLU A 73 8.08 7.74 5.64
C GLU A 73 8.27 7.43 4.15
N ASN A 74 7.93 6.21 3.71
CA ASN A 74 7.99 5.79 2.31
C ASN A 74 6.65 6.01 1.58
N GLY A 75 5.67 6.64 2.22
CA GLY A 75 4.34 6.87 1.66
C GLY A 75 3.45 5.63 1.61
N ARG A 76 3.77 4.56 2.35
CA ARG A 76 2.97 3.33 2.42
C ARG A 76 1.96 3.41 3.57
N PHE A 77 0.83 2.72 3.48
CA PHE A 77 -0.16 2.70 4.56
C PHE A 77 0.43 2.08 5.84
N ALA A 78 0.58 2.86 6.90
CA ALA A 78 1.07 2.36 8.18
C ALA A 78 -0.10 1.96 9.10
N ARG A 79 -1.10 2.84 9.18
CA ARG A 79 -2.27 2.70 10.05
C ARG A 79 -3.52 3.22 9.34
N ALA A 80 -4.67 2.68 9.70
CA ALA A 80 -5.95 3.15 9.22
C ALA A 80 -7.00 3.20 10.34
N GLU A 81 -7.87 4.21 10.32
CA GLU A 81 -9.17 4.19 10.99
C GLU A 81 -10.26 3.85 9.98
N VAL A 82 -10.95 2.73 10.19
CA VAL A 82 -11.99 2.24 9.29
C VAL A 82 -13.36 2.60 9.86
N LEU A 83 -14.13 3.35 9.08
CA LEU A 83 -15.44 3.88 9.44
C LEU A 83 -16.50 3.35 8.46
N GLY A 84 -17.66 2.98 8.98
CA GLY A 84 -18.84 2.65 8.19
C GLY A 84 -19.67 3.87 7.77
N PRO A 85 -20.93 3.66 7.36
CA PRO A 85 -21.86 4.74 7.07
C PRO A 85 -22.01 5.69 8.27
N LYS A 86 -22.21 6.99 7.99
CA LYS A 86 -22.34 8.03 9.04
C LYS A 86 -21.14 8.11 10.00
N GLU A 87 -19.95 7.77 9.51
CA GLU A 87 -18.70 7.75 10.28
C GLU A 87 -18.72 6.86 11.53
N GLN A 88 -19.52 5.78 11.52
CA GLN A 88 -19.51 4.81 12.62
C GLN A 88 -18.16 4.07 12.69
N PHE A 89 -17.48 4.11 13.83
CA PHE A 89 -16.23 3.37 14.03
C PHE A 89 -16.43 1.86 13.82
N ARG A 90 -15.52 1.22 13.10
CA ARG A 90 -15.46 -0.25 12.96
C ARG A 90 -14.24 -0.81 13.69
N PHE A 91 -13.05 -0.41 13.27
CA PHE A 91 -11.78 -0.85 13.85
C PHE A 91 -10.64 0.05 13.37
N PHE A 92 -9.48 -0.04 14.01
CA PHE A 92 -8.21 0.41 13.43
C PHE A 92 -7.51 -0.76 12.73
N ALA A 93 -6.77 -0.48 11.66
CA ALA A 93 -5.87 -1.44 11.04
C ALA A 93 -4.41 -0.96 11.11
N GLN A 94 -3.48 -1.90 11.20
CA GLN A 94 -2.04 -1.65 11.05
C GLN A 94 -1.47 -2.64 10.04
N TYR A 95 -0.58 -2.16 9.18
CA TYR A 95 -0.01 -2.94 8.09
C TYR A 95 1.48 -3.20 8.32
N LYS A 96 1.93 -4.41 7.99
CA LYS A 96 3.35 -4.78 7.94
C LYS A 96 3.73 -5.19 6.54
N TYR A 97 4.94 -4.83 6.15
CA TYR A 97 5.46 -5.05 4.81
C TYR A 97 6.69 -5.96 4.84
N ASP A 98 6.87 -6.75 3.79
CA ASP A 98 8.15 -7.40 3.51
C ASP A 98 9.15 -6.44 2.84
N VAL A 99 10.36 -6.94 2.58
CA VAL A 99 11.44 -6.20 1.90
C VAL A 99 11.12 -5.87 0.43
N SER A 100 10.11 -6.53 -0.15
CA SER A 100 9.64 -6.32 -1.51
C SER A 100 8.42 -5.40 -1.57
N ASN A 101 8.07 -4.73 -0.46
CA ASN A 101 6.93 -3.83 -0.30
C ASN A 101 5.55 -4.48 -0.45
N HIS A 102 5.42 -5.79 -0.24
CA HIS A 102 4.11 -6.44 -0.13
C HIS A 102 3.59 -6.37 1.30
N VAL A 103 2.28 -6.16 1.48
CA VAL A 103 1.63 -6.26 2.79
C VAL A 103 1.61 -7.73 3.21
N VAL A 104 2.37 -8.10 4.23
CA VAL A 104 2.41 -9.48 4.75
C VAL A 104 1.47 -9.71 5.92
N GLU A 105 1.09 -8.66 6.64
CA GLU A 105 0.15 -8.74 7.75
C GLU A 105 -0.70 -7.46 7.85
N GLU A 106 -1.99 -7.64 8.09
CA GLU A 106 -2.93 -6.59 8.51
C GLU A 106 -3.49 -6.99 9.88
N THR A 107 -3.27 -6.17 10.90
CA THR A 107 -3.80 -6.41 12.26
C THR A 107 -4.93 -5.44 12.55
N HIS A 108 -6.04 -5.94 13.10
CA HIS A 108 -7.22 -5.16 13.45
C HIS A 108 -7.30 -4.93 14.95
N PHE A 109 -7.65 -3.70 15.33
CA PHE A 109 -7.75 -3.28 16.71
C PHE A 109 -9.11 -2.65 17.02
N ALA A 110 -9.63 -2.93 18.21
CA ALA A 110 -10.76 -2.20 18.76
C ALA A 110 -10.35 -0.77 19.19
N LYS A 111 -11.34 0.00 19.65
CA LYS A 111 -11.13 1.39 20.06
C LYS A 111 -10.15 1.52 21.23
N ASP A 112 -10.14 0.53 22.13
CA ASP A 112 -9.23 0.42 23.27
C ASP A 112 -7.83 -0.11 22.91
N GLN A 113 -7.53 -0.25 21.62
CA GLN A 113 -6.27 -0.80 21.08
C GLN A 113 -6.06 -2.30 21.34
N SER A 114 -7.07 -3.04 21.81
CA SER A 114 -6.99 -4.50 21.87
C SER A 114 -7.06 -5.11 20.47
N VAL A 115 -6.28 -6.17 20.22
CA VAL A 115 -6.30 -6.90 18.95
C VAL A 115 -7.59 -7.71 18.85
N ILE A 116 -8.33 -7.52 17.76
CA ILE A 116 -9.59 -8.23 17.50
C ILE A 116 -9.49 -9.23 16.35
N GLY A 117 -8.40 -9.16 15.58
CA GLY A 117 -8.11 -10.13 14.54
C GLY A 117 -6.88 -9.73 13.74
N LYS A 118 -6.42 -10.64 12.87
CA LYS A 118 -5.39 -10.33 11.90
C LYS A 118 -5.53 -11.17 10.63
N ILE A 119 -4.97 -10.67 9.55
CA ILE A 119 -4.84 -11.35 8.27
C ILE A 119 -3.35 -11.44 7.94
N VAL A 120 -2.88 -12.64 7.60
CA VAL A 120 -1.51 -12.89 7.14
C VAL A 120 -1.56 -13.30 5.68
N PHE A 121 -0.91 -12.53 4.81
CA PHE A 121 -0.90 -12.77 3.38
C PHE A 121 0.29 -13.65 2.98
N ARG A 122 0.12 -14.44 1.92
CA ARG A 122 1.18 -15.30 1.36
C ARG A 122 1.40 -14.96 -0.09
N TYR A 123 2.67 -14.86 -0.46
CA TYR A 123 3.12 -14.55 -1.81
C TYR A 123 4.01 -15.67 -2.34
N ASP A 124 3.99 -15.90 -3.65
CA ASP A 124 4.99 -16.73 -4.32
C ASP A 124 6.30 -15.94 -4.54
N ALA A 125 7.32 -16.61 -5.08
CA ALA A 125 8.63 -16.00 -5.34
C ALA A 125 8.58 -14.88 -6.42
N ALA A 126 7.52 -14.82 -7.23
CA ALA A 126 7.31 -13.77 -8.21
C ALA A 126 6.51 -12.58 -7.63
N GLY A 127 6.07 -12.66 -6.37
CA GLY A 127 5.30 -11.61 -5.70
C GLY A 127 3.79 -11.71 -5.93
N HIS A 128 3.28 -12.79 -6.51
CA HIS A 128 1.83 -12.98 -6.63
C HIS A 128 1.25 -13.46 -5.31
N GLN A 129 0.17 -12.84 -4.86
CA GLN A 129 -0.55 -13.29 -3.67
C GLN A 129 -1.20 -14.66 -3.94
N ILE A 130 -0.70 -15.71 -3.30
CA ILE A 130 -1.18 -17.07 -3.44
C ILE A 130 -2.11 -17.48 -2.30
N GLY A 131 -2.41 -16.61 -1.34
CA GLY A 131 -3.31 -16.96 -0.27
C GLY A 131 -3.28 -16.03 0.92
N TYR A 132 -4.03 -16.40 1.95
CA TYR A 132 -4.03 -15.69 3.23
C TYR A 132 -4.53 -16.60 4.35
N SER A 133 -4.25 -16.24 5.60
CA SER A 133 -4.84 -16.82 6.80
C SER A 133 -5.44 -15.72 7.67
N THR A 134 -6.63 -15.94 8.21
CA THR A 134 -7.26 -15.03 9.18
C THR A 134 -7.27 -15.64 10.56
N TYR A 135 -7.08 -14.80 11.57
CA TYR A 135 -7.04 -15.20 12.97
C TYR A 135 -7.95 -14.28 13.78
N ASP A 136 -8.52 -14.80 14.87
CA ASP A 136 -9.22 -13.96 15.85
C ASP A 136 -8.23 -13.19 16.75
N GLY A 137 -8.77 -12.34 17.63
CA GLY A 137 -7.99 -11.53 18.58
C GLY A 137 -7.15 -12.33 19.57
N THR A 138 -7.43 -13.63 19.76
CA THR A 138 -6.61 -14.53 20.60
C THR A 138 -5.49 -15.21 19.82
N GLY A 139 -5.46 -15.03 18.49
CA GLY A 139 -4.51 -15.67 17.59
C GLY A 139 -4.95 -17.05 17.10
N LYS A 140 -6.20 -17.46 17.34
CA LYS A 140 -6.73 -18.73 16.81
C LYS A 140 -7.04 -18.56 15.32
N LEU A 141 -6.61 -19.54 14.51
CA LEU A 141 -6.89 -19.58 13.08
C LEU A 141 -8.40 -19.74 12.83
N LEU A 142 -8.96 -18.85 12.01
CA LEU A 142 -10.36 -18.86 11.59
C LEU A 142 -10.53 -19.39 10.16
N ARG A 143 -9.67 -18.97 9.24
CA ARG A 143 -9.72 -19.34 7.83
C ARG A 143 -8.33 -19.36 7.23
N GLN A 144 -8.12 -20.23 6.24
CA GLN A 144 -6.96 -20.18 5.37
C GLN A 144 -7.38 -20.45 3.92
N THR A 145 -6.77 -19.71 3.01
CA THR A 145 -6.89 -19.91 1.56
C THR A 145 -5.49 -20.10 0.99
N VAL A 146 -5.36 -21.05 0.07
CA VAL A 146 -4.19 -21.20 -0.79
C VAL A 146 -4.68 -21.34 -2.22
N ALA A 147 -3.99 -20.70 -3.17
CA ALA A 147 -4.17 -20.95 -4.58
C ALA A 147 -3.95 -22.44 -4.83
N PRO A 148 -4.77 -23.09 -5.65
CA PRO A 148 -4.47 -24.45 -6.07
C PRO A 148 -3.12 -24.42 -6.76
N THR A 149 -2.10 -24.97 -6.10
CA THR A 149 -0.84 -25.30 -6.76
C THR A 149 -1.21 -26.34 -7.82
N ALA A 150 -0.82 -26.10 -9.08
CA ALA A 150 -0.95 -27.11 -10.11
C ALA A 150 -0.30 -28.40 -9.57
N SER A 151 -1.11 -29.44 -9.34
CA SER A 151 -0.60 -30.72 -8.87
C SER A 151 0.47 -31.18 -9.85
N PRO A 152 1.64 -31.66 -9.39
CA PRO A 152 2.61 -32.23 -10.30
C PRO A 152 1.93 -33.38 -11.02
N ALA A 153 1.79 -33.26 -12.34
CA ALA A 153 1.27 -34.33 -13.17
C ALA A 153 2.12 -35.57 -12.91
N LYS A 154 1.52 -36.62 -12.36
CA LYS A 154 2.14 -37.94 -12.28
C LYS A 154 2.33 -38.41 -13.72
N HIS A 155 3.53 -38.26 -14.27
CA HIS A 155 3.92 -38.99 -15.46
C HIS A 155 3.93 -40.49 -15.10
N LYS A 156 3.03 -41.24 -15.73
CA LYS A 156 3.10 -42.70 -15.84
C LYS A 156 4.11 -43.08 -16.92
#